data_AF-A0A2G5KT45-F1
#
_entry.id   AF-A0A2G5KT45-F1
#
_cell.length_a   1.000
_cell.length_b   1.000
_cell.length_c   1.000
_cell.angle_alpha   90.00
_cell.angle_beta   90.00
_cell.angle_gamma   90.00
#
_symmetry.space_group_name_H-M   'P 1'
#
loop_
_entity.id
_entity.type
_entity.pdbx_description
1 polymer ?
#
loop_
_entity_poly.entity_id
_entity_poly.type
_entity_poly.pdbx_seq_one_letter_code
_entity_poly.pdbx_strand_id
1 'polypeptide(L)'
;MTFREVYNQTIKYYPSEIDISDGKTVEKGGGNFKTLSDSWDNAELKTENESDFIKLMVWGIFCAYHKKAIDNFMNGKKTVSLNELDMEYLKYKFEESLLNTEDDYYAELRTEYKTE
;
A
#
# COMPACT_ATOMS: atom_id res chain seq x y z
N MET A 1 9.06 15.78 1.75
CA MET A 1 8.12 15.50 0.64
C MET A 1 6.70 15.48 1.16
N THR A 2 5.70 15.76 0.32
CA THR A 2 4.28 15.57 0.67
C THR A 2 3.85 14.14 0.34
N PHE A 3 2.73 13.68 0.94
CA PHE A 3 2.14 12.38 0.62
C PHE A 3 1.97 12.16 -0.89
N ARG A 4 1.46 13.18 -1.59
CA ARG A 4 1.16 13.09 -3.02
C ARG A 4 2.42 13.01 -3.89
N GLU A 5 3.49 13.71 -3.49
CA GLU A 5 4.80 13.60 -4.17
C GLU A 5 5.35 12.18 -4.07
N VAL A 6 5.35 11.59 -2.86
CA VAL A 6 5.84 10.22 -2.64
C VAL A 6 4.97 9.21 -3.40
N TYR A 7 3.64 9.37 -3.33
CA TYR A 7 2.69 8.50 -4.04
C TYR A 7 2.95 8.49 -5.55
N ASN A 8 3.02 9.67 -6.18
CA ASN A 8 3.25 9.77 -7.63
C ASN A 8 4.59 9.15 -8.07
N GLN A 9 5.62 9.19 -7.22
CA GLN A 9 6.90 8.53 -7.49
C GLN A 9 6.83 7.00 -7.34
N THR A 10 5.93 6.50 -6.48
CA THR A 10 5.87 5.09 -6.09
C THR A 10 4.90 4.27 -6.93
N ILE A 11 3.79 4.85 -7.41
CA ILE A 11 2.75 4.07 -8.12
C ILE A 11 3.25 3.26 -9.32
N LYS A 12 4.34 3.70 -9.97
CA LYS A 12 4.96 3.02 -11.11
C LYS A 12 5.46 1.60 -10.79
N TYR A 13 5.64 1.25 -9.51
CA TYR A 13 6.10 -0.08 -9.10
C TYR A 13 4.96 -1.11 -9.02
N TYR A 14 3.70 -0.66 -8.96
CA TYR A 14 2.52 -1.51 -8.95
C TYR A 14 1.87 -1.62 -10.34
N PRO A 15 1.24 -2.76 -10.66
CA PRO A 15 0.43 -2.89 -11.86
C PRO A 15 -0.86 -2.04 -11.74
N SER A 16 -1.40 -1.59 -12.88
CA SER A 16 -2.64 -0.80 -12.91
C SER A 16 -3.89 -1.57 -12.45
N GLU A 17 -3.84 -2.90 -12.51
CA GLU A 17 -4.87 -3.82 -12.07
C GLU A 17 -4.23 -5.11 -11.52
N ILE A 18 -4.81 -5.68 -10.48
CA ILE A 18 -4.40 -6.94 -9.85
C ILE A 18 -5.58 -7.91 -9.87
N ASP A 19 -5.34 -9.13 -10.35
CA ASP A 19 -6.30 -10.23 -10.21
C ASP A 19 -6.32 -10.72 -8.76
N ILE A 20 -7.50 -10.80 -8.16
CA ILE A 20 -7.76 -11.25 -6.79
C ILE A 20 -8.62 -12.53 -6.78
N SER A 21 -8.78 -13.20 -7.92
CA SER A 21 -9.58 -14.42 -8.06
C SER A 21 -9.02 -15.61 -7.27
N ASP A 22 -7.76 -15.55 -6.88
CA ASP A 22 -7.09 -16.51 -5.99
C ASP A 22 -7.39 -16.27 -4.50
N GLY A 23 -8.21 -15.25 -4.21
CA GLY A 23 -8.64 -14.86 -2.88
C GLY A 23 -9.26 -15.98 -2.06
N LYS A 24 -8.88 -16.06 -0.79
CA LYS A 24 -9.48 -16.93 0.22
C LYS A 24 -9.94 -16.10 1.40
N THR A 25 -11.17 -16.32 1.85
CA THR A 25 -11.63 -15.74 3.11
C THR A 25 -10.82 -16.32 4.26
N VAL A 26 -10.43 -15.45 5.20
CA VAL A 26 -9.89 -15.86 6.49
C VAL A 26 -10.86 -15.44 7.59
N GLU A 27 -10.63 -15.92 8.82
CA GLU A 27 -11.46 -15.57 9.96
C GLU A 27 -11.57 -14.05 10.15
N LYS A 28 -12.69 -13.61 10.75
CA LYS A 28 -12.99 -12.19 11.06
C LYS A 28 -13.09 -11.27 9.84
N GLY A 29 -13.38 -11.81 8.65
CA GLY A 29 -13.63 -11.00 7.45
C GLY A 29 -12.36 -10.49 6.77
N GLY A 30 -11.20 -11.07 7.07
CA GLY A 30 -9.99 -10.84 6.29
C GLY A 30 -10.00 -11.64 4.97
N GLY A 31 -9.04 -11.32 4.10
CA GLY A 31 -8.77 -12.07 2.87
C GLY A 31 -7.28 -12.32 2.67
N ASN A 32 -6.95 -13.48 2.12
CA ASN A 32 -5.60 -13.79 1.65
C ASN A 32 -5.61 -13.91 0.12
N PHE A 33 -4.76 -13.13 -0.54
CA PHE A 33 -4.67 -13.00 -1.99
C PHE A 33 -3.20 -13.15 -2.37
N LYS A 34 -2.80 -14.33 -2.86
CA LYS A 34 -1.43 -14.63 -3.22
C LYS A 34 -0.94 -13.70 -4.33
N THR A 35 -1.75 -13.46 -5.37
CA THR A 35 -1.38 -12.57 -6.48
C THR A 35 -1.09 -11.14 -6.02
N LEU A 36 -1.87 -10.66 -5.03
CA LEU A 36 -1.65 -9.34 -4.42
C LEU A 36 -0.36 -9.34 -3.58
N SER A 37 -0.13 -10.36 -2.75
CA SER A 37 1.10 -10.48 -1.98
C SER A 37 2.34 -10.54 -2.89
N ASP A 38 2.30 -11.33 -3.96
CA ASP A 38 3.37 -11.40 -4.95
C ASP A 38 3.60 -10.02 -5.61
N SER A 39 2.55 -9.22 -5.82
CA SER A 39 2.68 -7.86 -6.37
C SER A 39 3.38 -6.92 -5.41
N TRP A 40 3.11 -7.05 -4.11
CA TRP A 40 3.81 -6.31 -3.06
C TRP A 40 5.27 -6.74 -2.96
N ASP A 41 5.57 -8.04 -2.88
CA ASP A 41 6.95 -8.57 -2.85
C ASP A 41 7.77 -8.02 -4.04
N ASN A 42 7.18 -8.01 -5.24
CA ASN A 42 7.82 -7.46 -6.42
C ASN A 42 8.05 -5.94 -6.34
N ALA A 43 7.15 -5.19 -5.71
CA ALA A 43 7.32 -3.75 -5.51
C ALA A 43 8.41 -3.46 -4.47
N GLU A 44 8.51 -4.25 -3.40
CA GLU A 44 9.60 -4.15 -2.42
C GLU A 44 10.96 -4.44 -3.05
N LEU A 45 11.08 -5.52 -3.83
CA LEU A 45 12.32 -5.85 -4.53
C LEU A 45 12.76 -4.74 -5.49
N LYS A 46 11.82 -4.11 -6.21
CA LYS A 46 12.15 -3.00 -7.13
C LYS A 46 12.53 -1.71 -6.42
N THR A 47 12.21 -1.59 -5.12
CA THR A 47 12.42 -0.38 -4.33
C THR A 47 13.50 -0.54 -3.25
N GLU A 48 14.23 -1.66 -3.26
CA GLU A 48 15.31 -1.96 -2.29
C GLU A 48 16.33 -0.81 -2.16
N ASN A 49 16.69 -0.18 -3.28
CA ASN A 49 17.67 0.91 -3.35
C ASN A 49 17.03 2.31 -3.46
N GLU A 50 15.71 2.43 -3.33
CA GLU A 50 15.00 3.70 -3.33
C GLU A 50 14.99 4.32 -1.92
N SER A 51 14.47 5.55 -1.81
CA SER A 51 14.32 6.21 -0.51
C SER A 51 13.35 5.46 0.40
N ASP A 52 13.54 5.59 1.72
CA ASP A 52 12.64 4.95 2.68
C ASP A 52 11.21 5.52 2.62
N PHE A 53 11.02 6.73 2.07
CA PHE A 53 9.71 7.25 1.73
C PHE A 53 9.01 6.39 0.69
N ILE A 54 9.72 5.99 -0.37
CA ILE A 54 9.20 5.13 -1.42
C ILE A 54 8.89 3.75 -0.86
N LYS A 55 9.81 3.16 -0.08
CA LYS A 55 9.59 1.85 0.57
C LYS A 55 8.37 1.87 1.50
N LEU A 56 8.23 2.92 2.31
CA LEU A 56 7.06 3.07 3.17
C LEU A 56 5.76 3.28 2.36
N MET A 57 5.83 4.00 1.25
CA MET A 57 4.68 4.16 0.36
C MET A 57 4.29 2.85 -0.34
N VAL A 58 5.25 1.97 -0.65
CA VAL A 58 4.96 0.62 -1.16
C VAL A 58 4.08 -0.16 -0.17
N TRP A 59 4.39 -0.10 1.12
CA TRP A 59 3.56 -0.66 2.18
C TRP A 59 2.17 -0.01 2.27
N GLY A 60 2.10 1.32 2.20
CA GLY A 60 0.83 2.06 2.21
C GLY A 60 -0.09 1.66 1.04
N ILE A 61 0.46 1.57 -0.17
CA ILE A 61 -0.27 1.12 -1.37
C ILE A 61 -0.76 -0.32 -1.20
N PHE A 62 0.07 -1.23 -0.67
CA PHE A 62 -0.35 -2.62 -0.38
C PHE A 62 -1.55 -2.64 0.59
N CYS A 63 -1.51 -1.87 1.67
CA CYS A 63 -2.62 -1.78 2.61
C CYS A 63 -3.93 -1.34 1.94
N ALA A 64 -3.85 -0.34 1.06
CA ALA A 64 -5.02 0.16 0.32
C ALA A 64 -5.55 -0.89 -0.67
N TYR A 65 -4.68 -1.57 -1.41
CA TYR A 65 -5.05 -2.69 -2.27
C TYR A 65 -5.71 -3.82 -1.48
N HIS A 66 -5.14 -4.19 -0.34
CA HIS A 66 -5.65 -5.29 0.47
C HIS A 66 -7.05 -5.01 1.02
N LYS A 67 -7.28 -3.80 1.53
CA LYS A 67 -8.62 -3.35 1.93
C LYS A 67 -9.60 -3.42 0.76
N LYS A 68 -9.20 -2.94 -0.42
CA LYS A 68 -10.06 -2.94 -1.61
C LYS A 68 -10.29 -4.35 -2.16
N ALA A 69 -9.30 -5.23 -2.06
CA ALA A 69 -9.39 -6.62 -2.47
C ALA A 69 -10.43 -7.37 -1.63
N ILE A 70 -10.44 -7.17 -0.31
CA ILE A 70 -11.48 -7.74 0.57
C ILE A 70 -12.87 -7.25 0.13
N ASP A 71 -13.05 -5.93 -0.04
CA ASP A 71 -14.33 -5.35 -0.47
C ASP A 71 -14.79 -5.91 -1.82
N ASN A 72 -13.92 -5.88 -2.83
CA ASN A 72 -14.23 -6.38 -4.17
C ASN A 72 -14.53 -7.89 -4.16
N PHE A 73 -13.73 -8.69 -3.45
CA PHE A 73 -13.93 -10.14 -3.33
C PHE A 73 -15.27 -10.49 -2.68
N MET A 74 -15.63 -9.81 -1.59
CA MET A 74 -16.91 -10.01 -0.90
C MET A 74 -18.11 -9.61 -1.77
N ASN A 75 -17.91 -8.67 -2.70
CA ASN A 75 -18.90 -8.27 -3.69
C ASN A 75 -18.83 -9.10 -5.00
N GLY A 76 -18.09 -10.21 -5.02
CA GLY A 76 -18.01 -11.13 -6.17
C GLY A 76 -17.18 -10.61 -7.36
N LYS A 77 -16.44 -9.51 -7.19
CA LYS A 77 -15.48 -9.02 -8.18
C LYS A 77 -14.17 -9.80 -8.09
N LYS A 78 -13.41 -9.79 -9.19
CA LYS A 78 -12.18 -10.56 -9.35
C LYS A 78 -10.93 -9.74 -9.55
N THR A 79 -11.04 -8.42 -9.67
CA THR A 79 -9.88 -7.55 -9.86
C THR A 79 -9.91 -6.37 -8.91
N VAL A 80 -8.74 -5.77 -8.70
CA VAL A 80 -8.59 -4.47 -8.06
C VAL A 80 -7.79 -3.53 -8.95
N SER A 81 -8.32 -2.34 -9.25
CA SER A 81 -7.60 -1.32 -10.02
C SER A 81 -6.89 -0.31 -9.13
N LEU A 82 -5.76 0.22 -9.59
CA LEU A 82 -5.05 1.31 -8.90
C LEU A 82 -5.94 2.56 -8.71
N ASN A 83 -6.85 2.81 -9.64
CA ASN A 83 -7.70 4.01 -9.62
C ASN A 83 -8.89 3.92 -8.65
N GLU A 84 -9.14 2.75 -8.07
CA GLU A 84 -10.21 2.56 -7.06
C GLU A 84 -9.67 2.46 -5.63
N LEU A 85 -8.37 2.72 -5.44
CA LEU A 85 -7.78 2.77 -4.11
C LEU A 85 -8.33 3.97 -3.34
N ASP A 86 -8.67 3.71 -2.08
CA ASP A 86 -9.07 4.74 -1.13
C ASP A 86 -7.84 5.55 -0.71
N MET A 87 -7.69 6.75 -1.28
CA MET A 87 -6.55 7.63 -1.04
C MET A 87 -6.51 8.17 0.39
N GLU A 88 -7.64 8.33 1.06
CA GLU A 88 -7.69 8.76 2.45
C GLU A 88 -7.17 7.64 3.37
N TYR A 89 -7.60 6.41 3.13
CA TYR A 89 -7.10 5.25 3.86
C TYR A 89 -5.61 4.99 3.59
N LEU A 90 -5.15 5.17 2.35
CA LEU A 90 -3.74 5.05 2.00
C LEU A 90 -2.90 6.08 2.77
N LYS A 91 -3.32 7.35 2.76
CA LYS A 91 -2.66 8.42 3.53
C LYS A 91 -2.64 8.08 5.02
N TYR A 92 -3.76 7.66 5.58
CA TYR A 92 -3.83 7.23 6.97
C TYR A 92 -2.81 6.15 7.30
N LYS A 93 -2.70 5.07 6.50
CA LYS A 93 -1.75 3.98 6.74
C LYS A 93 -0.29 4.41 6.59
N PHE A 94 -0.01 5.25 5.59
CA PHE A 94 1.32 5.81 5.38
C PHE A 94 1.75 6.69 6.57
N GLU A 95 0.87 7.61 7.00
CA GLU A 95 1.15 8.52 8.11
C GLU A 95 1.15 7.80 9.47
N GLU A 96 0.29 6.81 9.69
CA GLU A 96 0.30 5.96 10.89
C GLU A 96 1.66 5.30 11.09
N SER A 97 2.23 4.72 10.03
CA SER A 97 3.56 4.11 10.08
C SER A 97 4.69 5.15 10.18
N LEU A 98 4.63 6.25 9.42
CA LEU A 98 5.67 7.30 9.42
C LEU A 98 5.77 8.01 10.78
N LEU A 99 4.61 8.38 11.33
CA LEU A 99 4.47 9.19 12.54
C LEU A 99 4.49 8.35 13.83
N ASN A 100 4.58 7.03 13.73
CA ASN A 100 4.77 6.19 14.89
C ASN A 100 6.11 6.54 15.57
N THR A 101 6.04 7.03 16.81
CA THR A 101 7.20 7.40 17.62
C THR A 101 7.59 6.33 18.62
N GLU A 102 6.90 5.18 18.65
CA GLU A 102 7.32 4.02 19.44
C GLU A 102 8.56 3.34 18.84
N ASP A 103 8.82 3.59 17.54
CA ASP A 103 10.03 3.17 16.83
C ASP A 103 10.69 4.38 16.14
N ASP A 104 12.02 4.46 16.23
CA ASP A 104 12.84 5.51 15.61
C ASP A 104 13.21 5.20 14.15
N TYR A 105 12.73 4.08 13.59
CA TYR A 105 13.01 3.66 12.22
C TYR A 105 12.82 4.76 11.17
N TYR A 106 11.80 5.62 11.32
CA TYR A 106 11.52 6.74 10.41
C TYR A 106 11.81 8.13 10.99
N ALA A 107 12.60 8.24 12.06
CA ALA A 107 12.86 9.50 12.75
C ALA A 107 13.35 10.62 11.83
N GLU A 108 14.30 10.33 10.95
CA GLU A 108 14.84 11.30 10.00
C GLU A 108 13.80 11.69 8.93
N LEU A 109 13.08 10.72 8.37
CA LEU A 109 12.05 10.95 7.37
C LEU A 109 10.94 11.87 7.88
N ARG A 110 10.55 11.74 9.16
CA ARG A 110 9.54 12.61 9.77
C ARG A 110 9.91 14.08 9.67
N THR A 111 11.20 14.42 9.76
CA THR A 111 11.65 15.82 9.68
C THR A 111 11.52 16.41 8.28
N GLU A 112 11.54 15.56 7.25
CA GLU A 112 11.43 15.96 5.85
C GLU A 112 9.99 15.93 5.33
N TYR A 113 9.09 15.25 6.05
CA TYR A 113 7.69 15.10 5.66
C TYR A 113 6.91 16.40 5.88
N LYS A 114 6.13 16.78 4.87
CA LYS A 114 5.29 17.98 4.91
C LYS A 114 3.83 17.56 4.98
N THR A 115 3.19 17.81 6.11
CA THR A 115 1.76 17.65 6.29
C THR A 115 1.03 18.77 5.54
N GLU A 116 0.36 18.40 4.45
CA GLU A 116 -0.63 19.21 3.74
C GLU A 116 -2.05 18.73 4.06
#